data_AF-A0A941W6G2-F1
#
_entry.id   AF-A0A941W6G2-F1
#
_cell.length_a   1.000
_cell.length_b   1.000
_cell.length_c   1.000
_cell.angle_alpha   90.00
_cell.angle_beta   90.00
_cell.angle_gamma   90.00
#
_symmetry.space_group_name_H-M   'P 1'
#
loop_
_entity.id
_entity.type
_entity.pdbx_description
1 polymer ?
#
loop_
_entity_poly.entity_id
_entity_poly.type
_entity_poly.pdbx_seq_one_letter_code
_entity_poly.pdbx_strand_id
1 'polypeptide(L)'
;MRLSATLLVVALGSVSLVACGGGPVTEPVDATTCAELTRVGRVVAEQVLDSLAGRTLASLEAEDPDHPFASVDKLMRTSELEERARQLGCGRGELEVSACLAYQGLAQQAEGDLALEYLAPYFTACG
;
A
#
# COMPACT_ATOMS: atom_id res chain seq x y z
N MET A 1 17.19 23.64 -56.19
CA MET A 1 16.71 23.88 -54.82
C MET A 1 15.18 23.89 -54.81
N ARG A 2 14.52 22.78 -54.42
CA ARG A 2 13.23 22.77 -53.71
C ARG A 2 13.16 21.48 -52.90
N LEU A 3 12.83 21.63 -51.63
CA LEU A 3 12.98 20.68 -50.54
C LEU A 3 11.91 19.57 -50.56
N SER A 4 12.32 18.45 -49.94
CA SER A 4 11.59 17.29 -49.42
C SER A 4 10.26 17.57 -48.72
N ALA A 5 9.40 16.54 -48.67
CA ALA A 5 8.77 16.05 -47.43
C ALA A 5 7.98 14.75 -47.69
N THR A 6 8.67 13.60 -47.62
CA THR A 6 8.02 12.29 -47.53
C THR A 6 7.41 12.17 -46.13
N LEU A 7 6.08 12.14 -46.02
CA LEU A 7 5.38 11.96 -44.74
C LEU A 7 5.69 10.58 -44.15
N LEU A 8 6.30 10.57 -42.97
CA LEU A 8 6.51 9.40 -42.12
C LEU A 8 5.20 9.14 -41.35
N VAL A 9 4.53 8.02 -41.63
CA VAL A 9 3.37 7.57 -40.85
C VAL A 9 3.90 6.93 -39.58
N VAL A 10 3.87 7.67 -38.46
CA VAL A 10 4.14 7.13 -37.14
C VAL A 10 2.88 6.40 -36.68
N ALA A 11 2.94 5.07 -36.65
CA ALA A 11 1.95 4.25 -35.99
C ALA A 11 2.02 4.52 -34.48
N LEU A 12 1.11 5.35 -33.99
CA LEU A 12 0.86 5.53 -32.56
C LEU A 12 0.30 4.22 -32.03
N GLY A 13 1.17 3.41 -31.43
CA GLY A 13 0.75 2.35 -30.52
C GLY A 13 -0.02 2.99 -29.38
N SER A 14 -1.28 2.61 -29.22
CA SER A 14 -2.12 3.01 -28.10
C SER A 14 -1.55 2.44 -26.81
N VAL A 15 -0.68 3.22 -26.17
CA VAL A 15 -0.40 3.05 -24.74
C VAL A 15 -1.68 3.52 -24.05
N SER A 16 -2.47 2.57 -23.55
CA SER A 16 -3.63 2.82 -22.70
C SER A 16 -3.18 3.38 -21.35
N LEU A 17 -2.71 4.63 -21.34
CA LEU A 17 -2.58 5.46 -20.15
C LEU A 17 -3.89 6.20 -19.98
N VAL A 18 -4.59 5.88 -18.90
CA VAL A 18 -5.66 6.61 -18.18
C VAL A 18 -6.68 5.59 -17.70
N ALA A 19 -6.39 4.93 -16.58
CA ALA A 19 -7.41 4.41 -15.69
C ALA A 19 -7.80 5.55 -14.72
N CYS A 20 -8.47 6.58 -15.23
CA CYS A 20 -9.23 7.51 -14.40
C CYS A 20 -10.66 6.97 -14.35
N GLY A 21 -11.05 6.30 -13.25
CA GLY A 21 -12.45 5.89 -13.14
C GLY A 21 -12.85 4.82 -12.12
N GLY A 22 -11.96 4.38 -11.23
CA GLY A 22 -12.35 3.61 -10.05
C GLY A 22 -12.24 4.49 -8.81
N GLY A 23 -13.24 4.45 -7.92
CA GLY A 23 -13.04 4.93 -6.55
C GLY A 23 -11.87 4.18 -5.88
N PRO A 24 -11.35 4.67 -4.74
CA PRO A 24 -10.27 3.99 -4.05
C PRO A 24 -10.68 2.55 -3.73
N VAL A 25 -9.89 1.57 -4.19
CA VAL A 25 -10.04 0.17 -3.80
C VAL A 25 -9.57 0.08 -2.35
N THR A 26 -10.51 -0.19 -1.45
CA THR A 26 -10.27 -0.22 0.01
C THR A 26 -10.45 -1.61 0.60
N GLU A 27 -11.05 -2.53 -0.15
CA GLU A 27 -11.27 -3.92 0.25
C GLU A 27 -10.32 -4.86 -0.52
N PRO A 28 -9.65 -5.83 0.14
CA PRO A 28 -8.76 -6.79 -0.51
C PRO A 28 -9.45 -7.54 -1.64
N VAL A 29 -10.71 -7.94 -1.46
CA VAL A 29 -11.47 -8.72 -2.46
C VAL A 29 -11.66 -7.97 -3.79
N ASP A 30 -11.69 -6.63 -3.74
CA ASP A 30 -11.94 -5.78 -4.90
C ASP A 30 -10.66 -5.48 -5.70
N ALA A 31 -9.47 -5.74 -5.15
CA ALA A 31 -8.21 -5.53 -5.85
C ALA A 31 -8.09 -6.50 -7.03
N THR A 32 -7.90 -6.00 -8.24
CA THR A 32 -7.74 -6.82 -9.47
C THR A 32 -6.30 -6.94 -9.92
N THR A 33 -5.39 -6.16 -9.32
CA THR A 33 -3.94 -6.20 -9.59
C THR A 33 -3.14 -6.18 -8.29
N CYS A 34 -1.89 -6.63 -8.34
CA CYS A 34 -1.00 -6.59 -7.19
C CYS A 34 -0.74 -5.16 -6.69
N ALA A 35 -0.70 -4.19 -7.60
CA ALA A 35 -0.57 -2.77 -7.25
C ALA A 35 -1.85 -2.19 -6.61
N GLU A 36 -3.04 -2.67 -6.97
CA GLU A 36 -4.27 -2.32 -6.25
C GLU A 36 -4.26 -2.93 -4.85
N LEU A 37 -3.78 -4.16 -4.72
CA LEU A 37 -3.70 -4.84 -3.43
C LEU A 37 -2.73 -4.14 -2.46
N THR A 38 -1.59 -3.63 -2.94
CA THR A 38 -0.70 -2.83 -2.08
C THR A 38 -1.28 -1.47 -1.71
N ARG A 39 -2.16 -0.89 -2.55
CA ARG A 39 -2.92 0.32 -2.16
C ARG A 39 -3.95 0.02 -1.08
N VAL A 40 -4.61 -1.14 -1.12
CA VAL A 40 -5.44 -1.61 0.00
C VAL A 40 -4.59 -1.77 1.26
N GLY A 41 -3.40 -2.38 1.15
CA GLY A 41 -2.45 -2.49 2.25
C GLY A 41 -2.06 -1.12 2.83
N ARG A 42 -1.86 -0.10 1.98
CA ARG A 42 -1.60 1.28 2.43
C ARG A 42 -2.76 1.83 3.26
N VAL A 43 -4.00 1.62 2.83
CA VAL A 43 -5.19 2.05 3.58
C VAL A 43 -5.27 1.38 4.95
N VAL A 44 -4.91 0.09 5.04
CA VAL A 44 -4.77 -0.61 6.33
C VAL A 44 -3.67 0.01 7.18
N ALA A 45 -2.50 0.28 6.60
CA ALA A 45 -1.40 0.91 7.32
C ALA A 45 -1.78 2.30 7.86
N GLU A 46 -2.48 3.12 7.08
CA GLU A 46 -2.99 4.42 7.53
C GLU A 46 -3.94 4.27 8.73
N GLN A 47 -4.85 3.29 8.72
CA GLN A 47 -5.74 3.00 9.86
C GLN A 47 -4.97 2.53 11.11
N VAL A 48 -3.91 1.75 10.93
CA VAL A 48 -3.05 1.33 12.04
C VAL A 48 -2.30 2.52 12.62
N LEU A 49 -1.76 3.41 11.77
CA LEU A 49 -1.10 4.63 12.22
C LEU A 49 -2.07 5.53 13.01
N ASP A 50 -3.29 5.71 12.52
CA ASP A 50 -4.34 6.46 13.23
C ASP A 50 -4.68 5.81 14.58
N SER A 51 -4.74 4.48 14.63
CA SER A 51 -5.00 3.74 15.88
C SER A 51 -3.87 3.84 16.89
N LEU A 52 -2.62 4.02 16.43
CA LEU A 52 -1.42 4.12 17.26
C LEU A 52 -1.02 5.56 17.59
N ALA A 53 -1.62 6.56 16.93
CA ALA A 53 -1.23 7.96 17.06
C ALA A 53 -1.24 8.43 18.51
N GLY A 54 -0.06 8.82 19.01
CA GLY A 54 0.12 9.30 20.38
C GLY A 54 -0.07 8.23 21.48
N ARG A 55 -0.28 6.96 21.11
CA ARG A 55 -0.38 5.83 22.04
C ARG A 55 1.02 5.37 22.46
N THR A 56 1.12 4.88 23.68
CA THR A 56 2.30 4.18 24.21
C THR A 56 1.94 2.75 24.57
N LEU A 57 2.94 1.86 24.67
CA LEU A 57 2.72 0.48 25.09
C LEU A 57 2.00 0.43 26.45
N ALA A 58 2.47 1.22 27.43
CA ALA A 58 1.83 1.28 28.74
C ALA A 58 0.36 1.73 28.68
N SER A 59 0.00 2.62 27.74
CA SER A 59 -1.40 3.00 27.54
C SER A 59 -2.24 1.85 26.99
N LEU A 60 -1.68 1.02 26.11
CA LEU A 60 -2.37 -0.13 25.51
C LEU A 60 -2.54 -1.25 26.54
N GLU A 61 -1.49 -1.55 27.30
CA GLU A 61 -1.51 -2.54 28.39
C GLU A 61 -2.49 -2.14 29.51
N ALA A 62 -2.68 -0.84 29.75
CA ALA A 62 -3.67 -0.37 30.72
C ALA A 62 -5.12 -0.58 30.27
N GLU A 63 -5.38 -0.64 28.95
CA GLU A 63 -6.71 -0.89 28.38
C GLU A 63 -7.00 -2.39 28.28
N ASP A 64 -6.03 -3.17 27.77
CA ASP A 64 -6.09 -4.62 27.68
C ASP A 64 -4.69 -5.20 27.96
N PRO A 65 -4.43 -5.67 29.19
CA PRO A 65 -3.11 -6.20 29.57
C PRO A 65 -2.82 -7.55 28.94
N ASP A 66 -3.86 -8.33 28.60
CA ASP A 66 -3.68 -9.63 27.99
C ASP A 66 -3.38 -9.45 26.49
N HIS A 67 -4.07 -8.52 25.80
CA HIS A 67 -4.00 -8.33 24.35
C HIS A 67 -3.87 -6.84 23.94
N PRO A 68 -2.75 -6.16 24.26
CA PRO A 68 -2.60 -4.71 24.08
C PRO A 68 -2.70 -4.25 22.61
N PHE A 69 -2.50 -5.14 21.64
CA PHE A 69 -2.57 -4.83 20.21
C PHE A 69 -3.80 -5.39 19.49
N ALA A 70 -4.81 -5.91 20.20
CA ALA A 70 -5.98 -6.54 19.60
C ALA A 70 -6.72 -5.62 18.59
N SER A 71 -6.74 -4.31 18.82
CA SER A 71 -7.30 -3.33 17.88
C SER A 71 -6.52 -3.26 16.58
N VAL A 72 -5.19 -3.21 16.66
CA VAL A 72 -4.27 -3.22 15.52
C VAL A 72 -4.39 -4.55 14.76
N ASP A 73 -4.38 -5.68 15.46
CA ASP A 73 -4.49 -7.01 14.86
C ASP A 73 -5.76 -7.16 14.02
N LYS A 74 -6.87 -6.59 14.49
CA LYS A 74 -8.14 -6.57 13.76
C LYS A 74 -8.07 -5.72 12.49
N LEU A 75 -7.32 -4.62 12.50
CA LEU A 75 -7.14 -3.74 11.33
C LEU A 75 -6.23 -4.37 10.28
N MET A 76 -5.23 -5.14 10.70
CA MET A 76 -4.18 -5.65 9.81
C MET A 76 -4.69 -6.52 8.66
N ARG A 77 -5.82 -7.22 8.83
CA ARG A 77 -6.48 -8.01 7.77
C ARG A 77 -5.51 -8.91 6.97
N THR A 78 -4.45 -9.39 7.63
CA THR A 78 -3.31 -10.05 6.98
C THR A 78 -3.74 -11.25 6.14
N SER A 79 -4.61 -12.09 6.67
CA SER A 79 -5.12 -13.28 5.99
C SER A 79 -5.87 -12.95 4.70
N GLU A 80 -6.63 -11.86 4.67
CA GLU A 80 -7.42 -11.45 3.51
C GLU A 80 -6.52 -10.89 2.40
N LEU A 81 -5.51 -10.10 2.78
CA LEU A 81 -4.51 -9.58 1.86
C LEU A 81 -3.65 -10.71 1.27
N GLU A 82 -3.19 -11.65 2.09
CA GLU A 82 -2.40 -12.80 1.65
C GLU A 82 -3.21 -13.73 0.74
N GLU A 83 -4.47 -14.01 1.11
CA GLU A 83 -5.39 -14.79 0.28
C GLU A 83 -5.54 -14.15 -1.10
N ARG A 84 -5.78 -12.84 -1.14
CA ARG A 84 -5.95 -12.13 -2.41
C ARG A 84 -4.67 -12.11 -3.22
N ALA A 85 -3.52 -11.86 -2.59
CA ALA A 85 -2.22 -11.89 -3.26
C ALA A 85 -2.00 -13.23 -3.96
N ARG A 86 -2.34 -14.33 -3.28
CA ARG A 86 -2.25 -15.68 -3.84
C ARG A 86 -3.21 -15.89 -5.01
N GLN A 87 -4.46 -15.43 -4.92
CA GLN A 87 -5.44 -15.53 -6.02
C GLN A 87 -5.03 -14.74 -7.26
N LEU A 88 -4.40 -13.58 -7.06
CA LEU A 88 -3.87 -12.74 -8.14
C LEU A 88 -2.53 -13.22 -8.69
N GLY A 89 -1.87 -14.17 -8.02
CA GLY A 89 -0.55 -14.67 -8.40
C GLY A 89 0.58 -13.68 -8.12
N CYS A 90 0.40 -12.78 -7.15
CA CYS A 90 1.38 -11.74 -6.82
C CYS A 90 2.67 -12.35 -6.27
N GLY A 91 3.79 -12.02 -6.89
CA GLY A 91 5.11 -12.40 -6.37
C GLY A 91 5.55 -11.49 -5.23
N ARG A 92 6.35 -12.02 -4.29
CA ARG A 92 6.90 -11.22 -3.16
C ARG A 92 7.62 -9.95 -3.64
N GLY A 93 8.48 -10.06 -4.65
CA GLY A 93 9.22 -8.91 -5.17
C GLY A 93 8.34 -7.86 -5.86
N GLU A 94 7.24 -8.28 -6.51
CA GLU A 94 6.28 -7.35 -7.10
C GLU A 94 5.51 -6.58 -6.01
N LEU A 95 5.12 -7.27 -4.95
CA LEU A 95 4.46 -6.66 -3.79
C LEU A 95 5.40 -5.70 -3.06
N GLU A 96 6.67 -6.07 -2.86
CA GLU A 96 7.67 -5.20 -2.24
C GLU A 96 7.84 -3.90 -3.04
N VAL A 97 8.11 -3.98 -4.35
CA VAL A 97 8.25 -2.78 -5.21
C VAL A 97 6.98 -1.94 -5.21
N SER A 98 5.81 -2.58 -5.32
CA SER A 98 4.52 -1.89 -5.33
C SER A 98 4.22 -1.24 -3.98
N ALA A 99 4.64 -1.84 -2.86
CA ALA A 99 4.51 -1.29 -1.52
C ALA A 99 5.44 -0.09 -1.33
N CYS A 100 6.70 -0.15 -1.78
CA CYS A 100 7.64 0.98 -1.74
C CYS A 100 7.15 2.23 -2.48
N LEU A 101 6.34 2.05 -3.52
CA LEU A 101 5.67 3.16 -4.19
C LEU A 101 4.39 3.58 -3.45
N ALA A 102 3.57 2.63 -3.03
CA ALA A 102 2.29 2.91 -2.39
C ALA A 102 2.44 3.58 -1.01
N TYR A 103 3.46 3.24 -0.23
CA TYR A 103 3.61 3.67 1.17
C TYR A 103 4.47 4.94 1.31
N GLN A 104 4.85 5.56 0.19
CA GLN A 104 5.51 6.86 0.23
C GLN A 104 4.67 7.87 1.01
N GLY A 105 5.32 8.63 1.89
CA GLY A 105 4.66 9.61 2.74
C GLY A 105 4.23 9.10 4.12
N LEU A 106 4.11 7.78 4.34
CA LEU A 106 3.58 7.24 5.61
C LEU A 106 4.47 7.59 6.81
N ALA A 107 5.79 7.67 6.61
CA ALA A 107 6.72 8.06 7.68
C ALA A 107 6.41 9.45 8.26
N GLN A 108 5.87 10.36 7.44
CA GLN A 108 5.50 11.71 7.89
C GLN A 108 4.18 11.73 8.66
N GLN A 109 3.38 10.66 8.56
CA GLN A 109 2.10 10.49 9.25
C GLN A 109 2.25 9.69 10.56
N ALA A 110 3.37 8.99 10.76
CA ALA A 110 3.60 8.20 11.94
C ALA A 110 3.83 9.10 13.17
N GLU A 111 2.89 9.05 14.11
CA GLU A 111 2.96 9.81 15.36
C GLU A 111 3.26 8.89 16.56
N GLY A 112 4.49 8.98 17.07
CA GLY A 112 4.95 8.22 18.24
C GLY A 112 5.73 6.95 17.91
N ASP A 113 6.36 6.38 18.93
CA ASP A 113 7.33 5.27 18.78
C ASP A 113 6.68 4.01 18.21
N LEU A 114 5.47 3.66 18.66
CA LEU A 114 4.77 2.46 18.17
C LEU A 114 4.41 2.56 16.68
N ALA A 115 4.02 3.73 16.20
CA ALA A 115 3.71 3.96 14.79
C ALA A 115 4.98 3.84 13.91
N LEU A 116 6.12 4.33 14.41
CA LEU A 116 7.41 4.20 13.72
C LEU A 116 7.90 2.74 13.73
N GLU A 117 7.73 2.03 14.83
CA GLU A 117 8.08 0.61 14.95
C GLU A 117 7.24 -0.25 14.00
N TYR A 118 5.94 0.03 13.89
CA TYR A 118 5.06 -0.61 12.92
C TYR A 118 5.56 -0.46 11.47
N LEU A 119 6.10 0.71 11.10
CA LEU A 119 6.64 0.96 9.76
C LEU A 119 8.10 0.49 9.57
N ALA A 120 8.78 0.00 10.61
CA ALA A 120 10.19 -0.38 10.51
C ALA A 120 10.49 -1.46 9.44
N PRO A 121 9.64 -2.51 9.26
CA PRO A 121 9.84 -3.48 8.18
C PRO A 121 9.77 -2.84 6.79
N TYR A 122 8.86 -1.87 6.62
CA TYR A 122 8.72 -1.13 5.37
C TYR A 122 9.97 -0.30 5.06
N PHE A 123 10.50 0.44 6.04
CA PHE A 123 11.73 1.21 5.84
C PHE A 123 12.93 0.32 5.52
N THR A 124 12.98 -0.88 6.09
CA THR A 124 14.03 -1.87 5.81
C THR A 124 13.94 -2.39 4.37
N ALA A 125 12.73 -2.58 3.86
CA ALA A 125 12.51 -3.10 2.50
C ALA A 125 12.70 -2.04 1.41
N CYS A 126 12.45 -0.77 1.71
CA CYS A 126 12.38 0.32 0.72
C CYS A 126 13.48 1.39 0.85
N GLY A 127 14.37 1.25 1.85
CA GLY A 127 15.48 2.17 2.13
C GLY A 127 16.76 1.90 1.35
#